data_AF-A0A948Q3J1-F1
#
_entry.id   AF-A0A948Q3J1-F1
#
_cell.length_a   1.000
_cell.length_b   1.000
_cell.length_c   1.000
_cell.angle_alpha   90.00
_cell.angle_beta   90.00
_cell.angle_gamma   90.00
#
_symmetry.space_group_name_H-M   'P 1'
#
loop_
_entity.id
_entity.type
_entity.pdbx_description
1 polymer ?
#
loop_
_entity_poly.entity_id
_entity_poly.type
_entity_poly.pdbx_seq_one_letter_code
_entity_poly.pdbx_strand_id
1 'polypeptide(L)'
;MYDIEASLDKQILAAMNNRPAVVFTEALDPRVIEAACHLPRFARPVFLASEEKVKQVIHEQLPHLDRTRAEFTLAESAFVDPLERTDLLEEFARACTELPQSLSRTRDFDEALELVSQPARFGIMAVRQGHADMVVGGATHEPRDYFRPMIRLLAKQEIICEAGVIVLPDSHPSDIFPHNILVVGDVGVNATMNPEALAHCAVGTCAVARDLIPEDVLPVINGAMVSYSNKGSDEGPSPELVRKATGLVPEILADRITRGQRYATIHIEGEVKISVALSRRSAHLYRRGQESTFVGGTNVIIVPNLDTGNLLFHLYATRFPEAKKFSVMFGLRFQGVDLPMDSTANDATLAVKASILRMHRFGHWSRTPKDTFFRRHRILAVNPGSTSTKIAVFEGDQVRFVEEIQHSAAELLPYEGKRIVEQYHMRKDVILRVLGDHGIAVGDLDAVAGRGGLVRPIPHGTYGVNDRMYEDLLGGTGADHASNLGALIARELVGKSGKPAFIVDPVVVDEVPERVKITGMKAIRRKVISHALNQISTARRYAEEHETFYRYLNLIVCHMGGGITIGAHARGKYIDVNNGLDGEGPFSPQRSGG
;
A
#
# COMPACT_ATOMS: atom_id res chain seq x y z
N MET A 1 -19.24 17.03 -3.33
CA MET A 1 -19.20 15.62 -3.71
C MET A 1 -18.52 14.86 -2.60
N TYR A 2 -19.03 13.72 -2.18
CA TYR A 2 -18.23 12.85 -1.31
C TYR A 2 -16.98 12.42 -2.10
N ASP A 3 -15.82 12.86 -1.64
CA ASP A 3 -14.54 12.55 -2.29
C ASP A 3 -14.09 11.15 -1.89
N ILE A 4 -14.54 10.16 -2.65
CA ILE A 4 -14.20 8.76 -2.39
C ILE A 4 -12.71 8.47 -2.61
N GLU A 5 -12.02 9.20 -3.48
CA GLU A 5 -10.59 9.04 -3.73
C GLU A 5 -9.78 9.44 -2.50
N ALA A 6 -9.95 10.68 -2.04
CA ALA A 6 -9.27 11.17 -0.85
C ALA A 6 -9.65 10.36 0.41
N SER A 7 -10.91 9.92 0.49
CA SER A 7 -11.39 9.06 1.58
C SER A 7 -10.71 7.70 1.60
N LEU A 8 -10.59 7.03 0.44
CA LEU A 8 -9.88 5.75 0.35
C LEU A 8 -8.40 5.92 0.71
N ASP A 9 -7.74 6.95 0.21
CA ASP A 9 -6.32 7.22 0.49
C ASP A 9 -6.06 7.37 1.99
N LYS A 10 -6.86 8.22 2.65
CA LYS A 10 -6.77 8.42 4.11
C LYS A 10 -7.05 7.12 4.88
N GLN A 11 -8.08 6.37 4.48
CA GLN A 11 -8.47 5.14 5.17
C GLN A 11 -7.45 4.02 5.01
N ILE A 12 -6.84 3.86 3.82
CA ILE A 12 -5.80 2.86 3.59
C ILE A 12 -4.56 3.22 4.41
N LEU A 13 -4.07 4.46 4.34
CA LEU A 13 -2.88 4.87 5.10
C LEU A 13 -3.06 4.72 6.61
N ALA A 14 -4.28 4.90 7.12
CA ALA A 14 -4.58 4.69 8.53
C ALA A 14 -4.65 3.20 8.94
N ALA A 15 -5.00 2.30 8.02
CA ALA A 15 -5.16 0.87 8.29
C ALA A 15 -3.97 0.01 7.84
N MET A 16 -3.12 0.54 6.96
CA MET A 16 -2.06 -0.20 6.29
C MET A 16 -0.86 -0.40 7.21
N ASN A 17 -0.51 -1.67 7.43
CA ASN A 17 0.74 -2.05 8.10
C ASN A 17 1.88 -2.31 7.10
N ASN A 18 1.55 -2.77 5.90
CA ASN A 18 2.50 -3.08 4.82
C ASN A 18 1.82 -2.91 3.46
N ARG A 19 2.60 -2.68 2.40
CA ARG A 19 2.09 -2.61 1.03
C ARG A 19 1.94 -4.03 0.43
N PRO A 20 0.73 -4.47 0.02
CA PRO A 20 0.55 -5.73 -0.71
C PRO A 20 1.24 -5.70 -2.08
N ALA A 21 1.72 -6.86 -2.54
CA ALA A 21 2.19 -7.05 -3.91
C ALA A 21 0.99 -7.29 -4.84
N VAL A 22 0.83 -6.44 -5.85
CA VAL A 22 -0.33 -6.44 -6.75
C VAL A 22 0.15 -6.71 -8.19
N VAL A 23 -0.29 -7.82 -8.77
CA VAL A 23 0.09 -8.25 -10.12
C VAL A 23 -0.88 -7.69 -11.15
N PHE A 24 -0.36 -6.97 -12.13
CA PHE A 24 -1.10 -6.44 -13.27
C PHE A 24 -0.86 -7.32 -14.50
N THR A 25 -1.91 -8.01 -14.96
CA THR A 25 -1.79 -8.98 -16.05
C THR A 25 -1.72 -8.32 -17.43
N GLU A 26 -2.40 -7.18 -17.61
CA GLU A 26 -2.40 -6.34 -18.82
C GLU A 26 -1.36 -5.21 -18.69
N ALA A 27 -0.11 -5.57 -18.40
CA ALA A 27 0.95 -4.61 -18.09
C ALA A 27 1.31 -3.63 -19.22
N LEU A 28 0.71 -3.75 -20.41
CA LEU A 28 0.90 -2.88 -21.57
C LEU A 28 -0.36 -2.06 -21.94
N ASP A 29 -1.47 -2.23 -21.23
CA ASP A 29 -2.64 -1.38 -21.41
C ASP A 29 -2.40 -0.01 -20.73
N PRO A 30 -2.56 1.11 -21.46
CA PRO A 30 -2.26 2.44 -20.92
C PRO A 30 -3.11 2.80 -19.69
N ARG A 31 -4.36 2.32 -19.61
CA ARG A 31 -5.25 2.60 -18.48
C ARG A 31 -4.78 1.87 -17.23
N VAL A 32 -4.31 0.64 -17.40
CA VAL A 32 -3.74 -0.18 -16.32
C VAL A 32 -2.43 0.42 -15.81
N ILE A 33 -1.55 0.85 -16.71
CA ILE A 33 -0.30 1.52 -16.34
C ILE A 33 -0.57 2.84 -15.62
N GLU A 34 -1.46 3.67 -16.15
CA GLU A 34 -1.85 4.94 -15.52
C GLU A 34 -2.44 4.68 -14.13
N ALA A 35 -3.34 3.70 -14.00
CA ALA A 35 -3.90 3.32 -12.71
C ALA A 35 -2.83 2.89 -11.70
N ALA A 36 -1.87 2.08 -12.15
CA ALA A 36 -0.74 1.64 -11.35
C ALA A 36 0.17 2.79 -10.90
N CYS A 37 0.21 3.90 -11.64
CA CYS A 37 0.98 5.10 -11.26
C CYS A 37 0.38 5.91 -10.09
N HIS A 38 -0.81 5.53 -9.61
CA HIS A 38 -1.47 6.11 -8.43
C HIS A 38 -1.55 5.14 -7.24
N LEU A 39 -0.83 4.01 -7.33
CA LEU A 39 -0.82 2.94 -6.34
C LEU A 39 0.49 2.76 -5.53
N PRO A 40 1.67 3.32 -5.86
CA PRO A 40 2.91 3.00 -5.13
C PRO A 40 2.87 3.28 -3.62
N ARG A 41 2.06 4.24 -3.17
CA ARG A 41 1.86 4.51 -1.73
C ARG A 41 1.08 3.42 -1.01
N PHE A 42 0.26 2.65 -1.73
CA PHE A 42 -0.70 1.70 -1.19
C PHE A 42 -0.37 0.25 -1.52
N ALA A 43 0.41 0.02 -2.58
CA ALA A 43 0.74 -1.30 -3.11
C ALA A 43 2.15 -1.31 -3.71
N ARG A 44 2.67 -2.51 -3.97
CA ARG A 44 3.88 -2.76 -4.74
C ARG A 44 3.49 -3.37 -6.09
N PRO A 45 3.46 -2.60 -7.18
CA PRO A 45 3.02 -3.09 -8.48
C PRO A 45 3.98 -4.14 -9.06
N VAL A 46 3.44 -5.20 -9.64
CA VAL A 46 4.18 -6.20 -10.41
C VAL A 46 3.60 -6.20 -11.82
N PHE A 47 4.37 -5.72 -12.79
CA PHE A 47 3.99 -5.70 -14.20
C PHE A 47 4.42 -7.00 -14.87
N LEU A 48 3.49 -7.72 -15.50
CA LEU A 48 3.80 -8.89 -16.33
C LEU A 48 4.30 -8.49 -17.74
N ALA A 49 5.29 -7.61 -17.78
CA ALA A 49 6.01 -7.16 -18.96
C ALA A 49 7.40 -6.64 -18.56
N SER A 50 8.29 -6.46 -19.55
CA SER A 50 9.60 -5.85 -19.30
C SER A 50 9.47 -4.34 -19.01
N GLU A 51 10.42 -3.82 -18.23
CA GLU A 51 10.45 -2.40 -17.84
C GLU A 51 10.52 -1.47 -19.07
N GLU A 52 11.26 -1.87 -20.11
CA GLU A 52 11.41 -1.11 -21.36
C GLU A 52 10.07 -0.94 -22.08
N LYS A 53 9.27 -2.03 -22.17
CA LYS A 53 7.96 -1.99 -22.84
C LYS A 53 6.98 -1.09 -22.07
N VAL A 54 6.97 -1.19 -20.73
CA VAL A 54 6.11 -0.32 -19.89
C VAL A 54 6.51 1.14 -20.05
N LYS A 55 7.83 1.45 -20.00
CA LYS A 55 8.36 2.80 -20.24
C LYS A 55 7.96 3.35 -21.62
N GLN A 56 8.00 2.50 -22.64
CA GLN A 56 7.59 2.88 -24.00
C GLN A 56 6.12 3.29 -24.05
N VAL A 57 5.22 2.49 -23.46
CA VAL A 57 3.79 2.82 -23.41
C VAL A 57 3.52 4.12 -22.65
N ILE A 58 4.20 4.34 -21.52
CA ILE A 58 4.12 5.61 -20.78
C ILE A 58 4.50 6.79 -21.67
N HIS A 59 5.61 6.67 -22.41
CA HIS A 59 6.10 7.75 -23.26
C HIS A 59 5.18 8.06 -24.44
N GLU A 60 4.66 7.02 -25.11
CA GLU A 60 3.90 7.14 -26.35
C GLU A 60 2.41 7.44 -26.10
N GLN A 61 1.82 6.90 -25.03
CA GLN A 61 0.37 6.89 -24.83
C GLN A 61 -0.09 7.66 -23.59
N LEU A 62 0.81 7.99 -22.65
CA LEU A 62 0.46 8.73 -21.42
C LEU A 62 1.24 10.05 -21.27
N PRO A 63 1.25 10.95 -22.28
CA PRO A 63 2.00 12.20 -22.21
C PRO A 63 1.47 13.18 -21.14
N HIS A 64 0.24 12.99 -20.67
CA HIS A 64 -0.40 13.79 -19.61
C HIS A 64 0.01 13.36 -18.21
N LEU A 65 0.57 12.16 -18.03
CA LEU A 65 0.99 11.66 -16.72
C LEU A 65 2.22 12.43 -16.23
N ASP A 66 2.21 12.81 -14.95
CA ASP A 66 3.37 13.45 -14.34
C ASP A 66 4.61 12.53 -14.44
N ARG A 67 5.69 13.06 -15.02
CA ARG A 67 6.91 12.29 -15.29
C ARG A 67 7.56 11.77 -14.02
N THR A 68 7.51 12.56 -12.94
CA THR A 68 8.16 12.17 -11.68
C THR A 68 7.40 11.05 -10.98
N ARG A 69 6.07 11.07 -11.10
CA ARG A 69 5.17 9.99 -10.67
C ARG A 69 5.37 8.71 -11.45
N ALA A 70 5.45 8.79 -12.78
CA ALA A 70 5.75 7.63 -13.61
C ALA A 70 7.09 7.01 -13.21
N GLU A 71 8.12 7.83 -13.06
CA GLU A 71 9.44 7.37 -12.62
C GLU A 71 9.42 6.76 -11.21
N PHE A 72 8.66 7.34 -10.29
CA PHE A 72 8.50 6.81 -8.93
C PHE A 72 7.83 5.45 -8.94
N THR A 73 6.78 5.30 -9.75
CA THR A 73 6.07 4.04 -9.93
C THR A 73 6.99 2.96 -10.46
N LEU A 74 7.75 3.26 -11.53
CA LEU A 74 8.68 2.29 -12.12
C LEU A 74 9.74 1.84 -11.09
N ALA A 75 10.27 2.75 -10.27
CA ALA A 75 11.25 2.41 -9.23
C ALA A 75 10.68 1.55 -8.09
N GLU A 76 9.38 1.70 -7.78
CA GLU A 76 8.70 0.94 -6.73
C GLU A 76 8.05 -0.36 -7.24
N SER A 77 8.23 -0.68 -8.53
CA SER A 77 7.59 -1.83 -9.20
C SER A 77 8.57 -2.96 -9.50
N ALA A 78 8.02 -4.16 -9.68
CA ALA A 78 8.74 -5.28 -10.27
C ALA A 78 8.24 -5.51 -11.70
N PHE A 79 9.15 -5.96 -12.58
CA PHE A 79 8.88 -6.27 -13.98
C PHE A 79 9.22 -7.73 -14.22
N VAL A 80 8.26 -8.48 -14.76
CA VAL A 80 8.38 -9.92 -14.94
C VAL A 80 7.88 -10.26 -16.33
N ASP A 81 8.75 -10.77 -17.19
CA ASP A 81 8.28 -11.49 -18.38
C ASP A 81 7.97 -12.94 -17.95
N PRO A 82 6.70 -13.39 -18.00
CA PRO A 82 6.34 -14.76 -17.62
C PRO A 82 7.19 -15.82 -18.31
N LEU A 83 7.57 -15.59 -19.58
CA LEU A 83 8.32 -16.55 -20.39
C LEU A 83 9.77 -16.70 -19.96
N GLU A 84 10.35 -15.69 -19.30
CA GLU A 84 11.72 -15.73 -18.79
C GLU A 84 11.83 -16.40 -17.41
N ARG A 85 10.71 -16.57 -16.70
CA ARG A 85 10.64 -17.19 -15.36
C ARG A 85 10.28 -18.67 -15.43
N THR A 86 11.14 -19.45 -16.07
CA THR A 86 10.96 -20.91 -16.22
C THR A 86 10.77 -21.62 -14.87
N ASP A 87 11.45 -21.15 -13.81
CA ASP A 87 11.29 -21.64 -12.45
C ASP A 87 9.84 -21.51 -11.94
N LEU A 88 9.21 -20.35 -12.17
CA LEU A 88 7.82 -20.10 -11.78
C LEU A 88 6.83 -20.80 -12.70
N LEU A 89 7.11 -20.86 -14.00
CA LEU A 89 6.27 -21.59 -14.95
C LEU A 89 6.19 -23.07 -14.60
N GLU A 90 7.32 -23.72 -14.29
CA GLU A 90 7.33 -25.11 -13.84
C GLU A 90 6.59 -25.28 -12.51
N GLU A 91 6.84 -24.40 -11.52
CA GLU A 91 6.13 -24.43 -10.23
C GLU A 91 4.60 -24.32 -10.44
N PHE A 92 4.16 -23.36 -11.25
CA PHE A 92 2.74 -23.09 -11.47
C PHE A 92 2.08 -24.19 -12.31
N ALA A 93 2.78 -24.74 -13.31
CA ALA A 93 2.29 -25.86 -14.10
C ALA A 93 2.10 -27.12 -13.24
N ARG A 94 3.07 -27.47 -12.38
CA ARG A 94 2.93 -28.57 -11.41
C ARG A 94 1.75 -28.33 -10.47
N ALA A 95 1.65 -27.13 -9.92
CA ALA A 95 0.52 -26.79 -9.06
C ALA A 95 -0.81 -26.94 -9.80
N CYS A 96 -0.90 -26.53 -11.07
CA CYS A 96 -2.11 -26.66 -11.88
C CYS A 96 -2.54 -28.11 -12.12
N THR A 97 -1.62 -29.05 -12.34
CA THR A 97 -1.95 -30.47 -12.57
C THR A 97 -2.40 -31.17 -11.29
N GLU A 98 -1.92 -30.73 -10.14
CA GLU A 98 -2.27 -31.25 -8.82
C GLU A 98 -3.64 -30.76 -8.30
N LEU A 99 -4.18 -29.67 -8.86
CA LEU A 99 -5.47 -29.11 -8.43
C LEU A 99 -6.63 -30.09 -8.68
N PRO A 100 -7.67 -30.14 -7.82
CA PRO A 100 -8.89 -30.90 -8.08
C PRO A 100 -9.51 -30.59 -9.45
N GLN A 101 -10.20 -31.57 -10.05
CA GLN A 101 -10.76 -31.45 -11.42
C GLN A 101 -11.78 -30.30 -11.55
N SER A 102 -12.43 -29.95 -10.44
CA SER A 102 -13.34 -28.79 -10.35
C SER A 102 -12.62 -27.46 -10.57
N LEU A 103 -11.31 -27.38 -10.26
CA LEU A 103 -10.51 -26.16 -10.30
C LEU A 103 -9.59 -26.10 -11.53
N SER A 104 -9.00 -27.23 -11.91
CA SER A 104 -8.18 -27.35 -13.12
C SER A 104 -8.66 -28.53 -13.95
N ARG A 105 -8.91 -28.28 -15.24
CA ARG A 105 -9.34 -29.31 -16.18
C ARG A 105 -8.16 -30.10 -16.75
N THR A 106 -6.98 -29.50 -16.79
CA THR A 106 -5.78 -30.14 -17.32
C THR A 106 -5.07 -30.96 -16.24
N ARG A 107 -4.59 -32.13 -16.66
CA ARG A 107 -3.68 -33.02 -15.93
C ARG A 107 -2.36 -33.20 -16.66
N ASP A 108 -2.31 -32.71 -17.89
CA ASP A 108 -1.15 -32.76 -18.74
C ASP A 108 -0.23 -31.60 -18.37
N PHE A 109 1.05 -31.90 -18.17
CA PHE A 109 2.02 -30.90 -17.72
C PHE A 109 2.33 -29.87 -18.82
N ASP A 110 2.38 -30.29 -20.08
CA ASP A 110 2.71 -29.41 -21.20
C ASP A 110 1.54 -28.46 -21.50
N GLU A 111 0.29 -28.96 -21.44
CA GLU A 111 -0.90 -28.11 -21.51
C GLU A 111 -0.97 -27.13 -20.32
N ALA A 112 -0.63 -27.60 -19.11
CA ALA A 112 -0.56 -26.72 -17.94
C ALA A 112 0.50 -25.63 -18.11
N LEU A 113 1.66 -25.96 -18.68
CA LEU A 113 2.75 -25.03 -18.97
C LEU A 113 2.32 -23.96 -19.97
N GLU A 114 1.66 -24.36 -21.06
CA GLU A 114 1.11 -23.43 -22.05
C GLU A 114 0.10 -22.48 -21.40
N LEU A 115 -0.80 -23.00 -20.56
CA LEU A 115 -1.77 -22.16 -19.85
C LEU A 115 -1.09 -21.16 -18.92
N VAL A 116 -0.17 -21.58 -18.05
CA VAL A 116 0.47 -20.68 -17.07
C VAL A 116 1.45 -19.70 -17.71
N SER A 117 1.87 -19.93 -18.97
CA SER A 117 2.66 -18.96 -19.74
C SER A 117 1.86 -17.70 -20.11
N GLN A 118 0.52 -17.78 -20.12
CA GLN A 118 -0.34 -16.64 -20.41
C GLN A 118 -0.37 -15.67 -19.21
N PRO A 119 -0.21 -14.34 -19.41
CA PRO A 119 -0.14 -13.37 -18.32
C PRO A 119 -1.30 -13.46 -17.32
N ALA A 120 -2.55 -13.59 -17.80
CA ALA A 120 -3.72 -13.76 -16.94
C ALA A 120 -3.56 -14.95 -15.98
N ARG A 121 -3.21 -16.12 -16.52
CA ARG A 121 -3.06 -17.36 -15.74
C ARG A 121 -1.85 -17.30 -14.81
N PHE A 122 -0.74 -16.74 -15.29
CA PHE A 122 0.47 -16.53 -14.50
C PHE A 122 0.18 -15.70 -13.26
N GLY A 123 -0.49 -14.55 -13.42
CA GLY A 123 -0.84 -13.66 -12.31
C GLY A 123 -1.77 -14.31 -11.29
N ILE A 124 -2.79 -15.04 -11.75
CA ILE A 124 -3.71 -15.78 -10.87
C ILE A 124 -2.96 -16.85 -10.07
N MET A 125 -2.06 -17.60 -10.72
CA MET A 125 -1.26 -18.63 -10.04
C MET A 125 -0.22 -18.02 -9.10
N ALA A 126 0.40 -16.90 -9.45
CA ALA A 126 1.31 -16.18 -8.57
C ALA A 126 0.64 -15.80 -7.24
N VAL A 127 -0.62 -15.35 -7.28
CA VAL A 127 -1.39 -15.05 -6.07
C VAL A 127 -1.80 -16.32 -5.32
N ARG A 128 -2.30 -17.34 -6.04
CA ARG A 128 -2.72 -18.61 -5.42
C ARG A 128 -1.57 -19.31 -4.70
N GLN A 129 -0.38 -19.29 -5.27
CA GLN A 129 0.84 -19.92 -4.75
C GLN A 129 1.60 -19.04 -3.75
N GLY A 130 1.07 -17.86 -3.40
CA GLY A 130 1.64 -16.99 -2.38
C GLY A 130 2.93 -16.30 -2.80
N HIS A 131 3.04 -15.88 -4.07
CA HIS A 131 4.09 -14.96 -4.54
C HIS A 131 3.61 -13.50 -4.56
N ALA A 132 2.30 -13.28 -4.66
CA ALA A 132 1.66 -11.96 -4.61
C ALA A 132 0.38 -12.01 -3.77
N ASP A 133 -0.13 -10.83 -3.39
CA ASP A 133 -1.30 -10.70 -2.52
C ASP A 133 -2.60 -10.53 -3.33
N MET A 134 -2.52 -9.92 -4.52
CA MET A 134 -3.66 -9.58 -5.37
C MET A 134 -3.29 -9.64 -6.86
N VAL A 135 -4.24 -10.03 -7.71
CA VAL A 135 -4.14 -9.96 -9.18
C VAL A 135 -5.19 -9.00 -9.71
N VAL A 136 -4.82 -8.22 -10.73
CA VAL A 136 -5.67 -7.22 -11.39
C VAL A 136 -5.61 -7.45 -12.89
N GLY A 137 -6.79 -7.54 -13.51
CA GLY A 137 -6.96 -7.71 -14.95
C GLY A 137 -8.43 -7.64 -15.38
N GLY A 138 -8.74 -8.04 -16.59
CA GLY A 138 -10.06 -7.94 -17.23
C GLY A 138 -10.18 -6.78 -18.24
N ALA A 139 -9.23 -5.83 -18.21
CA ALA A 139 -9.29 -4.63 -19.05
C ALA A 139 -9.20 -4.93 -20.56
N THR A 140 -8.48 -6.00 -20.94
CA THR A 140 -8.37 -6.47 -22.34
C THR A 140 -8.56 -7.97 -22.50
N HIS A 141 -8.54 -8.75 -21.41
CA HIS A 141 -8.78 -10.20 -21.47
C HIS A 141 -10.26 -10.52 -21.68
N GLU A 142 -10.52 -11.56 -22.46
CA GLU A 142 -11.85 -12.16 -22.50
C GLU A 142 -12.21 -12.79 -21.13
N PRO A 143 -13.49 -12.77 -20.71
CA PRO A 143 -13.89 -13.34 -19.41
C PRO A 143 -13.52 -14.82 -19.21
N ARG A 144 -13.36 -15.58 -20.29
CA ARG A 144 -12.92 -16.99 -20.24
C ARG A 144 -11.45 -17.16 -19.87
N ASP A 145 -10.63 -16.14 -20.13
CA ASP A 145 -9.17 -16.19 -20.00
C ASP A 145 -8.70 -15.58 -18.66
N TYR A 146 -9.42 -14.59 -18.14
CA TYR A 146 -9.13 -13.96 -16.84
C TYR A 146 -10.21 -14.19 -15.77
N PHE A 147 -11.40 -13.62 -15.96
CA PHE A 147 -12.46 -13.55 -14.94
C PHE A 147 -12.88 -14.93 -14.39
N ARG A 148 -13.26 -15.86 -15.28
CA ARG A 148 -13.71 -17.21 -14.88
C ARG A 148 -12.58 -18.02 -14.23
N PRO A 149 -11.35 -18.06 -14.78
CA PRO A 149 -10.20 -18.65 -14.09
C PRO A 149 -9.91 -18.04 -12.73
N MET A 150 -9.96 -16.71 -12.59
CA MET A 150 -9.69 -16.00 -11.35
C MET A 150 -10.68 -16.41 -10.27
N ILE A 151 -11.99 -16.32 -10.55
CA ILE A 151 -13.04 -16.72 -9.60
C ILE A 151 -12.84 -18.17 -9.17
N ARG A 152 -12.68 -19.08 -10.14
CA ARG A 152 -12.55 -20.51 -9.85
C ARG A 152 -11.30 -20.81 -9.01
N LEU A 153 -10.15 -20.22 -9.34
CA LEU A 153 -8.89 -20.51 -8.67
C LEU A 153 -8.67 -19.75 -7.37
N LEU A 154 -9.31 -18.60 -7.16
CA LEU A 154 -9.14 -17.79 -5.95
C LEU A 154 -10.35 -17.86 -5.00
N ALA A 155 -11.43 -18.55 -5.38
CA ALA A 155 -12.58 -18.80 -4.52
C ALA A 155 -12.17 -19.29 -3.12
N LYS A 156 -12.66 -18.60 -2.08
CA LYS A 156 -12.51 -19.00 -0.68
C LYS A 156 -13.85 -19.20 0.04
N GLN A 157 -14.95 -18.86 -0.63
CA GLN A 157 -16.33 -19.02 -0.19
C GLN A 157 -17.14 -19.63 -1.33
N GLU A 158 -18.24 -20.28 -1.00
CA GLU A 158 -19.13 -20.88 -2.00
C GLU A 158 -19.84 -19.83 -2.85
N ILE A 159 -20.17 -18.68 -2.23
CA ILE A 159 -20.89 -17.58 -2.89
C ILE A 159 -19.92 -16.42 -3.12
N ILE A 160 -19.70 -16.12 -4.40
CA ILE A 160 -18.85 -15.03 -4.87
C ILE A 160 -19.77 -14.06 -5.58
N CYS A 161 -19.67 -12.77 -5.25
CA CYS A 161 -20.47 -11.74 -5.89
C CYS A 161 -19.61 -10.51 -6.14
N GLU A 162 -20.15 -9.60 -6.94
CA GLU A 162 -19.53 -8.33 -7.26
C GLU A 162 -20.47 -7.18 -6.90
N ALA A 163 -19.95 -6.19 -6.18
CA ALA A 163 -20.65 -4.97 -5.86
C ALA A 163 -20.16 -3.84 -6.76
N GLY A 164 -21.07 -3.18 -7.47
CA GLY A 164 -20.80 -1.95 -8.21
C GLY A 164 -20.98 -0.74 -7.31
N VAL A 165 -19.94 0.06 -7.12
CA VAL A 165 -19.94 1.29 -6.31
C VAL A 165 -19.98 2.50 -7.24
N ILE A 166 -20.88 3.44 -6.97
CA ILE A 166 -21.08 4.65 -7.76
C ILE A 166 -21.23 5.84 -6.81
N VAL A 167 -20.43 6.89 -7.03
CA VAL A 167 -20.61 8.21 -6.38
C VAL A 167 -21.03 9.19 -7.46
N LEU A 168 -22.30 9.58 -7.42
CA LEU A 168 -22.95 10.44 -8.40
C LEU A 168 -22.51 11.91 -8.21
N PRO A 169 -22.52 12.72 -9.28
CA PRO A 169 -22.11 14.12 -9.20
C PRO A 169 -23.03 14.94 -8.30
N ASP A 170 -22.56 16.09 -7.81
CA ASP A 170 -23.35 16.98 -6.92
C ASP A 170 -24.60 17.55 -7.59
N SER A 171 -24.65 17.56 -8.93
CA SER A 171 -25.84 17.92 -9.70
C SER A 171 -26.97 16.88 -9.56
N HIS A 172 -26.66 15.67 -9.10
CA HIS A 172 -27.65 14.66 -8.80
C HIS A 172 -28.43 15.01 -7.52
N PRO A 173 -29.78 14.84 -7.50
CA PRO A 173 -30.58 15.12 -6.31
C PRO A 173 -30.16 14.29 -5.09
N SER A 174 -29.69 14.98 -4.05
CA SER A 174 -29.20 14.38 -2.79
C SER A 174 -30.26 13.66 -1.96
N ASP A 175 -31.55 13.86 -2.26
CA ASP A 175 -32.68 13.25 -1.56
C ASP A 175 -33.02 11.83 -2.06
N ILE A 176 -32.42 11.41 -3.18
CA ILE A 176 -32.57 10.06 -3.73
C ILE A 176 -31.58 9.09 -3.06
N PHE A 177 -30.29 9.46 -3.07
CA PHE A 177 -29.20 8.70 -2.46
C PHE A 177 -28.44 9.59 -1.47
N PRO A 178 -28.34 9.20 -0.19
CA PRO A 178 -27.54 9.95 0.79
C PRO A 178 -26.11 10.15 0.31
N HIS A 179 -25.63 11.40 0.36
CA HIS A 179 -24.31 11.80 -0.16
C HIS A 179 -24.04 11.41 -1.61
N ASN A 180 -25.09 11.15 -2.41
CA ASN A 180 -25.00 10.69 -3.78
C ASN A 180 -24.25 9.34 -3.94
N ILE A 181 -24.27 8.50 -2.91
CA ILE A 181 -23.61 7.18 -2.91
C ILE A 181 -24.63 6.09 -3.22
N LEU A 182 -24.34 5.30 -4.24
CA LEU A 182 -25.10 4.12 -4.65
C LEU A 182 -24.16 2.90 -4.72
N VAL A 183 -24.55 1.80 -4.09
CA VAL A 183 -23.93 0.50 -4.26
C VAL A 183 -24.96 -0.49 -4.78
N VAL A 184 -24.63 -1.25 -5.82
CA VAL A 184 -25.52 -2.26 -6.43
C VAL A 184 -24.87 -3.62 -6.32
N GLY A 185 -25.63 -4.66 -6.00
CA GLY A 185 -25.13 -6.04 -6.04
C GLY A 185 -26.24 -7.05 -6.36
N ASP A 186 -25.98 -8.13 -7.08
CA ASP A 186 -24.75 -8.47 -7.80
C ASP A 186 -24.72 -7.81 -9.20
N VAL A 187 -23.55 -7.40 -9.69
CA VAL A 187 -23.39 -6.72 -10.99
C VAL A 187 -22.61 -7.50 -12.05
N GLY A 188 -21.96 -8.62 -11.70
CA GLY A 188 -21.10 -9.33 -12.66
C GLY A 188 -20.95 -10.84 -12.51
N VAL A 189 -21.35 -11.48 -11.39
CA VAL A 189 -21.01 -12.89 -11.15
C VAL A 189 -22.18 -13.87 -11.38
N ASN A 190 -23.30 -13.69 -10.69
CA ASN A 190 -24.34 -14.70 -10.57
C ASN A 190 -25.52 -14.44 -11.51
N ALA A 191 -25.52 -15.10 -12.67
CA ALA A 191 -26.61 -15.02 -13.66
C ALA A 191 -27.99 -15.29 -13.05
N THR A 192 -28.08 -16.33 -12.21
CA THR A 192 -29.28 -16.66 -11.43
C THR A 192 -28.87 -16.96 -10.00
N MET A 193 -29.75 -16.66 -9.03
CA MET A 193 -29.50 -16.91 -7.61
C MET A 193 -30.62 -17.73 -7.00
N ASN A 194 -30.24 -18.60 -6.06
CA ASN A 194 -31.18 -19.17 -5.10
C ASN A 194 -31.35 -18.19 -3.90
N PRO A 195 -32.32 -18.43 -2.99
CA PRO A 195 -32.54 -17.54 -1.85
C PRO A 195 -31.32 -17.31 -0.95
N GLU A 196 -30.49 -18.35 -0.76
CA GLU A 196 -29.29 -18.30 0.06
C GLU A 196 -28.20 -17.41 -0.57
N ALA A 197 -27.91 -17.61 -1.85
CA ALA A 197 -26.97 -16.78 -2.61
C ALA A 197 -27.40 -15.32 -2.62
N LEU A 198 -28.70 -15.03 -2.79
CA LEU A 198 -29.21 -13.67 -2.76
C LEU A 198 -29.10 -13.04 -1.36
N ALA A 199 -29.33 -13.79 -0.29
CA ALA A 199 -29.19 -13.29 1.07
C ALA A 199 -27.72 -12.99 1.43
N HIS A 200 -26.78 -13.86 1.02
CA HIS A 200 -25.35 -13.61 1.15
C HIS A 200 -24.88 -12.43 0.29
N CYS A 201 -25.40 -12.29 -0.94
CA CYS A 201 -25.17 -11.12 -1.77
C CYS A 201 -25.64 -9.83 -1.07
N ALA A 202 -26.80 -9.88 -0.41
CA ALA A 202 -27.35 -8.72 0.28
C ALA A 202 -26.45 -8.24 1.42
N VAL A 203 -26.08 -9.15 2.33
CA VAL A 203 -25.20 -8.84 3.45
C VAL A 203 -23.80 -8.46 2.97
N GLY A 204 -23.27 -9.16 1.95
CA GLY A 204 -21.96 -8.89 1.38
C GLY A 204 -21.86 -7.53 0.70
N THR A 205 -22.85 -7.14 -0.09
CA THR A 205 -22.90 -5.83 -0.77
C THR A 205 -23.04 -4.70 0.25
N CYS A 206 -23.88 -4.87 1.28
CA CYS A 206 -23.97 -3.89 2.37
C CYS A 206 -22.66 -3.81 3.18
N ALA A 207 -21.97 -4.92 3.38
CA ALA A 207 -20.66 -4.93 4.02
C ALA A 207 -19.60 -4.22 3.17
N VAL A 208 -19.62 -4.35 1.83
CA VAL A 208 -18.77 -3.55 0.94
C VAL A 208 -19.03 -2.06 1.15
N ALA A 209 -20.29 -1.63 1.10
CA ALA A 209 -20.63 -0.23 1.36
C ALA A 209 -20.13 0.23 2.74
N ARG A 210 -20.32 -0.60 3.77
CA ARG A 210 -19.87 -0.30 5.12
C ARG A 210 -18.35 -0.21 5.22
N ASP A 211 -17.62 -1.08 4.51
CA ASP A 211 -16.17 -1.18 4.51
C ASP A 211 -15.50 -0.03 3.74
N LEU A 212 -16.17 0.60 2.78
CA LEU A 212 -15.59 1.67 1.96
C LEU A 212 -15.98 3.06 2.45
N ILE A 213 -17.22 3.21 2.92
CA ILE A 213 -17.77 4.50 3.32
C ILE A 213 -17.62 4.67 4.84
N PRO A 214 -17.01 5.77 5.33
CA PRO A 214 -16.93 6.10 6.74
C PRO A 214 -18.31 6.29 7.42
N GLU A 215 -18.35 6.08 8.74
CA GLU A 215 -19.59 6.22 9.54
C GLU A 215 -20.02 7.68 9.73
N ASP A 216 -19.10 8.65 9.65
CA ASP A 216 -19.42 10.08 9.66
C ASP A 216 -20.06 10.56 8.34
N VAL A 217 -19.86 9.80 7.25
CA VAL A 217 -20.50 10.07 5.94
C VAL A 217 -21.82 9.31 5.83
N LEU A 218 -21.82 8.01 6.11
CA LEU A 218 -23.03 7.20 6.18
C LEU A 218 -23.09 6.53 7.55
N PRO A 219 -23.81 7.08 8.54
CA PRO A 219 -23.94 6.47 9.86
C PRO A 219 -24.59 5.09 9.81
N VAL A 220 -25.49 4.89 8.84
CA VAL A 220 -26.26 3.68 8.64
C VAL A 220 -26.17 3.27 7.17
N ILE A 221 -26.05 1.97 6.92
CA ILE A 221 -26.13 1.38 5.58
C ILE A 221 -27.53 0.79 5.40
N ASN A 222 -28.26 1.28 4.40
CA ASN A 222 -29.64 0.92 4.13
C ASN A 222 -29.71 0.16 2.79
N GLY A 223 -29.83 -1.16 2.87
CA GLY A 223 -29.96 -2.07 1.73
C GLY A 223 -31.41 -2.43 1.39
N ALA A 224 -31.81 -2.23 0.15
CA ALA A 224 -33.12 -2.63 -0.35
C ALA A 224 -32.99 -3.84 -1.28
N MET A 225 -33.59 -4.97 -0.91
CA MET A 225 -33.73 -6.14 -1.77
C MET A 225 -34.93 -5.95 -2.69
N VAL A 226 -34.65 -5.67 -3.98
CA VAL A 226 -35.65 -5.15 -4.90
C VAL A 226 -36.35 -6.25 -5.71
N SER A 227 -37.64 -6.05 -5.96
CA SER A 227 -38.42 -6.83 -6.93
C SER A 227 -39.49 -5.94 -7.58
N TYR A 228 -40.31 -6.50 -8.47
CA TYR A 228 -41.50 -5.81 -8.97
C TYR A 228 -42.66 -5.78 -7.95
N SER A 229 -42.52 -6.42 -6.79
CA SER A 229 -43.48 -6.40 -5.68
C SER A 229 -42.98 -5.59 -4.48
N ASN A 230 -43.89 -5.08 -3.65
CA ASN A 230 -43.58 -4.44 -2.38
C ASN A 230 -44.39 -5.06 -1.22
N LYS A 231 -43.71 -5.76 -0.31
CA LYS A 231 -44.29 -6.50 0.83
C LYS A 231 -45.53 -7.34 0.47
N GLY A 232 -45.44 -8.11 -0.61
CA GLY A 232 -46.50 -9.00 -1.06
C GLY A 232 -47.64 -8.35 -1.84
N SER A 233 -47.38 -7.19 -2.45
CA SER A 233 -48.34 -6.58 -3.39
C SER A 233 -48.56 -7.38 -4.68
N ASP A 234 -47.61 -8.26 -5.02
CA ASP A 234 -47.60 -9.07 -6.23
C ASP A 234 -47.02 -10.47 -5.93
N GLU A 235 -47.28 -11.42 -6.82
CA GLU A 235 -46.80 -12.81 -6.72
C GLU A 235 -45.97 -13.20 -7.95
N GLY A 236 -45.05 -14.15 -7.76
CA GLY A 236 -44.26 -14.72 -8.85
C GLY A 236 -42.81 -14.99 -8.47
N PRO A 237 -41.99 -15.44 -9.44
CA PRO A 237 -40.67 -16.01 -9.15
C PRO A 237 -39.71 -15.05 -8.45
N SER A 238 -39.66 -13.78 -8.87
CA SER A 238 -38.77 -12.78 -8.28
C SER A 238 -39.22 -12.34 -6.88
N PRO A 239 -40.50 -11.96 -6.64
CA PRO A 239 -40.99 -11.68 -5.28
C PRO A 239 -40.80 -12.84 -4.31
N GLU A 240 -41.07 -14.09 -4.74
CA GLU A 240 -40.87 -15.27 -3.90
C GLU A 240 -39.39 -15.48 -3.54
N LEU A 241 -38.49 -15.37 -4.53
CA LEU A 241 -37.04 -15.46 -4.31
C LEU A 241 -36.57 -14.42 -3.29
N VAL A 242 -36.95 -13.16 -3.49
CA VAL A 242 -36.53 -12.06 -2.61
C VAL A 242 -37.13 -12.22 -1.22
N ARG A 243 -38.39 -12.65 -1.08
CA ARG A 243 -39.02 -12.89 0.23
C ARG A 243 -38.33 -14.00 1.00
N LYS A 244 -38.03 -15.13 0.33
CA LYS A 244 -37.28 -16.24 0.92
C LYS A 244 -35.88 -15.79 1.34
N ALA A 245 -35.17 -15.06 0.47
CA ALA A 245 -33.84 -14.53 0.77
C ALA A 245 -33.85 -13.55 1.95
N THR A 246 -34.83 -12.65 2.01
CA THR A 246 -35.00 -11.68 3.11
C THR A 246 -35.15 -12.39 4.45
N GLY A 247 -35.83 -13.53 4.49
CA GLY A 247 -35.96 -14.35 5.71
C GLY A 247 -34.63 -14.90 6.25
N LEU A 248 -33.61 -15.05 5.40
CA LEU A 248 -32.28 -15.57 5.78
C LEU A 248 -31.31 -14.47 6.22
N VAL A 249 -31.58 -13.20 5.87
CA VAL A 249 -30.69 -12.08 6.15
C VAL A 249 -30.37 -11.89 7.65
N PRO A 250 -31.31 -11.99 8.61
CA PRO A 250 -31.00 -11.75 10.01
C PRO A 250 -29.90 -12.66 10.57
N GLU A 251 -29.90 -13.94 10.20
CA GLU A 251 -28.89 -14.91 10.65
C GLU A 251 -27.51 -14.61 10.02
N ILE A 252 -27.47 -14.39 8.70
CA ILE A 252 -26.23 -14.08 7.97
C ILE A 252 -25.63 -12.74 8.45
N LEU A 253 -26.48 -11.75 8.72
CA LEU A 253 -26.03 -10.45 9.24
C LEU A 253 -25.53 -10.57 10.68
N ALA A 254 -26.18 -11.38 11.53
CA ALA A 254 -25.71 -11.65 12.88
C ALA A 254 -24.31 -12.29 12.88
N ASP A 255 -24.06 -13.29 12.03
CA ASP A 255 -22.70 -13.86 11.83
C ASP A 255 -21.71 -12.77 11.40
N ARG A 256 -22.10 -11.89 10.47
CA ARG A 256 -21.22 -10.81 10.01
C ARG A 256 -20.87 -9.83 11.13
N ILE A 257 -21.82 -9.48 12.00
CA ILE A 257 -21.61 -8.56 13.14
C ILE A 257 -20.55 -9.11 14.10
N THR A 258 -20.47 -10.43 14.30
CA THR A 258 -19.42 -11.03 15.15
C THR A 258 -17.99 -10.72 14.67
N ARG A 259 -17.83 -10.39 13.38
CA ARG A 259 -16.54 -10.07 12.75
C ARG A 259 -16.18 -8.58 12.84
N GLY A 260 -17.11 -7.73 13.27
CA GLY A 260 -16.86 -6.30 13.42
C GLY A 260 -18.13 -5.53 13.79
N GLN A 261 -18.07 -4.81 14.91
CA GLN A 261 -19.22 -4.07 15.46
C GLN A 261 -19.82 -3.05 14.48
N ARG A 262 -19.01 -2.50 13.57
CA ARG A 262 -19.46 -1.58 12.51
C ARG A 262 -20.60 -2.13 11.65
N TYR A 263 -20.68 -3.44 11.48
CA TYR A 263 -21.72 -4.09 10.68
C TYR A 263 -23.09 -4.05 11.35
N ALA A 264 -23.17 -3.72 12.64
CA ALA A 264 -24.45 -3.54 13.34
C ALA A 264 -25.25 -2.32 12.83
N THR A 265 -24.59 -1.40 12.10
CA THR A 265 -25.23 -0.25 11.43
C THR A 265 -25.85 -0.59 10.07
N ILE A 266 -25.84 -1.87 9.68
CA ILE A 266 -26.46 -2.34 8.44
C ILE A 266 -27.93 -2.68 8.69
N HIS A 267 -28.81 -2.14 7.87
CA HIS A 267 -30.22 -2.50 7.79
C HIS A 267 -30.54 -2.97 6.38
N ILE A 268 -31.28 -4.06 6.26
CA ILE A 268 -31.66 -4.64 4.98
C ILE A 268 -33.16 -4.94 5.01
N GLU A 269 -33.90 -4.44 4.02
CA GLU A 269 -35.34 -4.69 3.86
C GLU A 269 -35.65 -5.34 2.51
N GLY A 270 -36.56 -6.29 2.51
CA GLY A 270 -37.13 -6.93 1.33
C GLY A 270 -38.53 -7.49 1.61
N GLU A 271 -39.34 -7.81 0.61
CA GLU A 271 -39.20 -7.43 -0.80
C GLU A 271 -39.74 -6.02 -1.04
N VAL A 272 -38.98 -5.18 -1.78
CA VAL A 272 -39.30 -3.76 -1.97
C VAL A 272 -39.35 -3.39 -3.46
N LYS A 273 -40.32 -2.57 -3.86
CA LYS A 273 -40.33 -1.99 -5.22
C LYS A 273 -39.22 -0.96 -5.36
N ILE A 274 -38.51 -0.95 -6.48
CA ILE A 274 -37.46 0.06 -6.73
C ILE A 274 -37.98 1.51 -6.58
N SER A 275 -39.21 1.77 -7.02
CA SER A 275 -39.84 3.08 -6.84
C SER A 275 -40.07 3.44 -5.38
N VAL A 276 -40.33 2.46 -4.51
CA VAL A 276 -40.45 2.64 -3.05
C VAL A 276 -39.09 2.83 -2.40
N ALA A 277 -38.05 2.15 -2.88
CA ALA A 277 -36.69 2.30 -2.36
C ALA A 277 -36.10 3.69 -2.63
N LEU A 278 -36.43 4.29 -3.79
CA LEU A 278 -35.83 5.55 -4.26
C LEU A 278 -36.70 6.79 -4.08
N SER A 279 -38.04 6.65 -4.00
CA SER A 279 -38.94 7.80 -3.93
C SER A 279 -39.69 7.85 -2.60
N ARG A 280 -39.50 8.95 -1.87
CA ARG A 280 -40.25 9.23 -0.62
C ARG A 280 -41.77 9.22 -0.85
N ARG A 281 -42.22 9.79 -1.97
CA ARG A 281 -43.64 9.81 -2.36
C ARG A 281 -44.18 8.40 -2.56
N SER A 282 -43.49 7.57 -3.33
CA SER A 282 -43.92 6.18 -3.56
C SER A 282 -43.93 5.39 -2.26
N ALA A 283 -42.91 5.56 -1.40
CA ALA A 283 -42.86 4.90 -0.10
C ALA A 283 -44.06 5.26 0.77
N HIS A 284 -44.41 6.55 0.86
CA HIS A 284 -45.59 7.00 1.61
C HIS A 284 -46.89 6.36 1.11
N LEU A 285 -47.09 6.31 -0.22
CA LEU A 285 -48.29 5.75 -0.83
C LEU A 285 -48.41 4.23 -0.65
N TYR A 286 -47.33 3.49 -0.90
CA TYR A 286 -47.34 2.02 -0.79
C TYR A 286 -47.35 1.52 0.65
N ARG A 287 -46.79 2.29 1.61
CA ARG A 287 -46.77 1.93 3.04
C ARG A 287 -47.94 2.53 3.84
N ARG A 288 -48.92 3.17 3.18
CA ARG A 288 -50.15 3.74 3.79
C ARG A 288 -49.86 4.62 5.02
N GLY A 289 -48.80 5.42 4.96
CA GLY A 289 -48.42 6.34 6.06
C GLY A 289 -47.68 5.70 7.25
N GLN A 290 -47.29 4.43 7.19
CA GLN A 290 -46.36 3.86 8.18
C GLN A 290 -44.97 4.48 8.03
N GLU A 291 -44.40 5.00 9.12
CA GLU A 291 -43.02 5.47 9.14
C GLU A 291 -42.06 4.32 8.85
N SER A 292 -41.01 4.63 8.09
CA SER A 292 -40.00 3.67 7.66
C SER A 292 -38.65 4.35 7.71
N THR A 293 -37.68 3.70 8.33
CA THR A 293 -36.29 4.15 8.42
C THR A 293 -35.61 4.26 7.04
N PHE A 294 -36.15 3.60 6.02
CA PHE A 294 -35.61 3.56 4.64
C PHE A 294 -36.03 4.72 3.69
N VAL A 295 -36.90 5.64 4.10
CA VAL A 295 -37.54 6.61 3.19
C VAL A 295 -36.54 7.65 2.65
N GLY A 296 -36.15 7.53 1.37
CA GLY A 296 -35.18 8.43 0.71
C GLY A 296 -33.79 8.39 1.35
N GLY A 297 -33.43 7.22 1.88
CA GLY A 297 -32.16 6.97 2.57
C GLY A 297 -31.47 5.67 2.13
N THR A 298 -31.98 4.99 1.10
CA THR A 298 -31.38 3.78 0.54
C THR A 298 -30.04 4.14 -0.11
N ASN A 299 -29.00 3.38 0.20
CA ASN A 299 -27.67 3.52 -0.43
C ASN A 299 -27.18 2.21 -1.04
N VAL A 300 -27.81 1.07 -0.73
CA VAL A 300 -27.50 -0.21 -1.35
C VAL A 300 -28.74 -0.81 -2.01
N ILE A 301 -28.61 -1.22 -3.26
CA ILE A 301 -29.66 -1.89 -4.04
C ILE A 301 -29.22 -3.33 -4.31
N ILE A 302 -30.00 -4.29 -3.82
CA ILE A 302 -29.73 -5.71 -3.99
C ILE A 302 -30.72 -6.25 -5.02
N VAL A 303 -30.21 -6.68 -6.17
CA VAL A 303 -31.02 -7.16 -7.30
C VAL A 303 -31.15 -8.69 -7.30
N PRO A 304 -32.24 -9.25 -7.85
CA PRO A 304 -32.49 -10.70 -7.84
C PRO A 304 -31.71 -11.48 -8.90
N ASN A 305 -31.10 -10.82 -9.88
CA ASN A 305 -30.37 -11.44 -10.99
C ASN A 305 -29.34 -10.48 -11.61
N LEU A 306 -28.41 -11.06 -12.37
CA LEU A 306 -27.32 -10.34 -13.03
C LEU A 306 -27.81 -9.32 -14.06
N ASP A 307 -28.82 -9.65 -14.87
CA ASP A 307 -29.31 -8.76 -15.93
C ASP A 307 -29.75 -7.41 -15.35
N THR A 308 -30.45 -7.43 -14.22
CA THR A 308 -30.92 -6.22 -13.54
C THR A 308 -29.74 -5.43 -12.95
N GLY A 309 -28.79 -6.12 -12.31
CA GLY A 309 -27.64 -5.46 -11.67
C GLY A 309 -26.70 -4.84 -12.68
N ASN A 310 -26.36 -5.58 -13.73
CA ASN A 310 -25.53 -5.12 -14.83
C ASN A 310 -26.18 -3.94 -15.55
N LEU A 311 -27.48 -4.03 -15.86
CA LEU A 311 -28.24 -2.91 -16.43
C LEU A 311 -28.17 -1.67 -15.55
N LEU A 312 -28.44 -1.78 -14.25
CA LEU A 312 -28.42 -0.62 -13.34
C LEU A 312 -27.03 0.01 -13.25
N PHE A 313 -25.99 -0.81 -13.08
CA PHE A 313 -24.61 -0.31 -12.96
C PHE A 313 -24.19 0.46 -14.22
N HIS A 314 -24.34 -0.15 -15.40
CA HIS A 314 -23.94 0.50 -16.66
C HIS A 314 -24.84 1.67 -17.03
N LEU A 315 -26.14 1.66 -16.67
CA LEU A 315 -27.06 2.78 -16.91
C LEU A 315 -26.61 4.03 -16.14
N TYR A 316 -26.33 3.90 -14.83
CA TYR A 316 -25.82 5.02 -14.04
C TYR A 316 -24.43 5.44 -14.51
N ALA A 317 -23.54 4.48 -14.77
CA ALA A 317 -22.18 4.74 -15.25
C ALA A 317 -22.14 5.54 -16.56
N THR A 318 -23.06 5.24 -17.49
CA THR A 318 -23.16 5.90 -18.80
C THR A 318 -23.90 7.24 -18.70
N ARG A 319 -24.95 7.31 -17.88
CA ARG A 319 -25.75 8.54 -17.73
C ARG A 319 -24.99 9.64 -16.99
N PHE A 320 -24.11 9.25 -16.07
CA PHE A 320 -23.31 10.16 -15.25
C PHE A 320 -21.82 9.87 -15.49
N PRO A 321 -21.23 10.33 -16.61
CA PRO A 321 -19.83 10.04 -16.94
C PRO A 321 -18.84 10.60 -15.91
N GLU A 322 -19.20 11.70 -15.23
CA GLU A 322 -18.43 12.32 -14.14
C GLU A 322 -18.52 11.56 -12.81
N ALA A 323 -19.42 10.58 -12.69
CA ALA A 323 -19.54 9.78 -11.47
C ALA A 323 -18.29 8.91 -11.29
N LYS A 324 -17.84 8.81 -10.05
CA LYS A 324 -16.80 7.84 -9.68
C LYS A 324 -17.43 6.46 -9.62
N LYS A 325 -16.90 5.49 -10.37
CA LYS A 325 -17.49 4.17 -10.51
C LYS A 325 -16.42 3.08 -10.52
N PHE A 326 -16.67 1.99 -9.82
CA PHE A 326 -15.78 0.84 -9.81
C PHE A 326 -16.52 -0.37 -9.23
N SER A 327 -16.03 -1.56 -9.52
CA SER A 327 -16.56 -2.78 -8.94
C SER A 327 -15.62 -3.35 -7.89
N VAL A 328 -16.20 -4.09 -6.95
CA VAL A 328 -15.47 -4.73 -5.86
C VAL A 328 -16.02 -6.13 -5.67
N MET A 329 -15.14 -7.12 -5.85
CA MET A 329 -15.50 -8.52 -5.62
C MET A 329 -15.46 -8.88 -4.13
N PHE A 330 -16.31 -9.83 -3.73
CA PHE A 330 -16.23 -10.48 -2.43
C PHE A 330 -16.48 -11.98 -2.56
N GLY A 331 -15.91 -12.77 -1.64
CA GLY A 331 -15.81 -14.23 -1.74
C GLY A 331 -14.43 -14.74 -2.19
N LEU A 332 -13.57 -13.84 -2.73
CA LEU A 332 -12.20 -14.12 -3.16
C LEU A 332 -11.11 -13.72 -2.13
N ARG A 333 -11.50 -13.38 -0.89
CA ARG A 333 -10.61 -12.76 0.13
C ARG A 333 -9.74 -11.62 -0.43
N PHE A 334 -10.33 -10.77 -1.28
CA PHE A 334 -9.69 -9.57 -1.85
C PHE A 334 -8.48 -9.86 -2.75
N GLN A 335 -8.31 -11.11 -3.20
CA GLN A 335 -7.14 -11.54 -3.97
C GLN A 335 -7.25 -11.27 -5.48
N GLY A 336 -8.42 -10.84 -5.96
CA GLY A 336 -8.69 -10.63 -7.38
C GLY A 336 -9.54 -9.39 -7.63
N VAL A 337 -9.18 -8.65 -8.68
CA VAL A 337 -9.90 -7.46 -9.17
C VAL A 337 -10.15 -7.64 -10.66
N ASP A 338 -11.43 -7.68 -11.03
CA ASP A 338 -11.86 -7.63 -12.42
C ASP A 338 -12.09 -6.18 -12.84
N LEU A 339 -11.53 -5.80 -13.98
CA LEU A 339 -11.68 -4.49 -14.59
C LEU A 339 -12.63 -4.62 -15.78
N PRO A 340 -13.77 -3.89 -15.78
CA PRO A 340 -14.61 -3.80 -16.96
C PRO A 340 -13.82 -3.32 -18.18
N MET A 341 -14.12 -3.84 -19.37
CA MET A 341 -13.43 -3.45 -20.61
C MET A 341 -13.56 -1.95 -20.92
N ASP A 342 -14.63 -1.29 -20.45
CA ASP A 342 -14.88 0.15 -20.60
C ASP A 342 -14.36 0.99 -19.42
N SER A 343 -13.66 0.38 -18.46
CA SER A 343 -13.09 1.08 -17.31
C SER A 343 -12.04 2.11 -17.72
N THR A 344 -12.00 3.21 -16.96
CA THR A 344 -10.95 4.22 -17.02
C THR A 344 -9.80 3.87 -16.08
N ALA A 345 -8.65 4.53 -16.22
CA ALA A 345 -7.54 4.41 -15.27
C ALA A 345 -7.98 4.71 -13.82
N ASN A 346 -8.83 5.72 -13.64
CA ASN A 346 -9.33 6.10 -12.33
C ASN A 346 -10.25 5.02 -11.72
N ASP A 347 -11.11 4.40 -12.53
CA ASP A 347 -11.98 3.30 -12.08
C ASP A 347 -11.14 2.10 -11.61
N ALA A 348 -10.06 1.78 -12.35
CA ALA A 348 -9.11 0.75 -11.97
C ALA A 348 -8.34 1.09 -10.68
N THR A 349 -7.86 2.32 -10.52
CA THR A 349 -7.22 2.77 -9.28
C THR A 349 -8.17 2.62 -8.09
N LEU A 350 -9.42 3.03 -8.24
CA LEU A 350 -10.44 2.95 -7.20
C LEU A 350 -10.78 1.50 -6.84
N ALA A 351 -10.95 0.61 -7.83
CA ALA A 351 -11.21 -0.82 -7.61
C ALA A 351 -10.09 -1.49 -6.80
N VAL A 352 -8.83 -1.20 -7.14
CA VAL A 352 -7.66 -1.74 -6.44
C VAL A 352 -7.57 -1.16 -5.02
N LYS A 353 -7.69 0.17 -4.86
CA LYS A 353 -7.67 0.82 -3.54
C LYS A 353 -8.78 0.29 -2.62
N ALA A 354 -9.99 0.15 -3.15
CA ALA A 354 -11.12 -0.40 -2.40
C ALA A 354 -10.85 -1.84 -1.93
N SER A 355 -10.25 -2.66 -2.80
CA SER A 355 -9.88 -4.04 -2.47
C SER A 355 -8.76 -4.11 -1.43
N ILE A 356 -7.75 -3.23 -1.51
CA ILE A 356 -6.67 -3.10 -0.52
C ILE A 356 -7.21 -2.64 0.84
N LEU A 357 -8.08 -1.64 0.86
CA LEU A 357 -8.70 -1.17 2.12
C LEU A 357 -9.44 -2.32 2.82
N ARG A 358 -10.23 -3.07 2.05
CA ARG A 358 -10.98 -4.21 2.58
C ARG A 358 -10.06 -5.34 3.04
N MET A 359 -8.95 -5.59 2.34
CA MET A 359 -7.91 -6.51 2.77
C MET A 359 -7.33 -6.13 4.13
N HIS A 360 -6.95 -4.87 4.34
CA HIS A 360 -6.43 -4.41 5.64
C HIS A 360 -7.46 -4.43 6.77
N ARG A 361 -8.75 -4.27 6.45
CA ARG A 361 -9.84 -4.33 7.44
C ARG A 361 -10.26 -5.75 7.80
N PHE A 362 -9.97 -6.73 6.96
CA PHE A 362 -10.42 -8.10 7.16
C PHE A 362 -9.44 -8.90 8.01
N GLY A 363 -9.65 -8.86 9.33
CA GLY A 363 -8.86 -9.64 10.29
C GLY A 363 -7.37 -9.31 10.25
N HIS A 364 -6.51 -10.31 10.48
CA HIS A 364 -5.06 -10.17 10.38
C HIS A 364 -4.60 -10.60 8.98
N TRP A 365 -4.66 -9.69 8.01
CA TRP A 365 -3.94 -9.92 6.76
C TRP A 365 -2.43 -9.91 7.04
N SER A 366 -1.76 -10.96 6.58
CA SER A 366 -0.31 -11.03 6.51
C SER A 366 0.10 -10.98 5.04
N ARG A 367 1.09 -10.14 4.75
CA ARG A 367 1.75 -10.10 3.44
C ARG A 367 2.15 -11.50 2.99
N THR A 368 2.08 -11.73 1.69
CA THR A 368 2.58 -12.92 1.00
C THR A 368 3.88 -13.44 1.62
N PRO A 369 4.07 -14.75 1.85
CA PRO A 369 5.25 -15.27 2.54
C PRO A 369 6.50 -15.25 1.66
N LYS A 370 6.35 -15.36 0.32
CA LYS A 370 7.48 -15.39 -0.62
C LYS A 370 7.90 -13.99 -1.01
N ASP A 371 9.20 -13.76 -1.17
CA ASP A 371 9.80 -12.49 -1.59
C ASP A 371 10.17 -12.47 -3.09
N THR A 372 9.52 -13.33 -3.88
CA THR A 372 9.82 -13.61 -5.28
C THR A 372 9.96 -12.39 -6.19
N PHE A 373 9.04 -11.44 -6.08
CA PHE A 373 9.08 -10.21 -6.87
C PHE A 373 9.82 -9.07 -6.16
N PHE A 374 9.98 -9.19 -4.85
CA PHE A 374 10.44 -8.12 -3.98
C PHE A 374 11.26 -8.70 -2.84
N ARG A 375 12.55 -8.90 -3.09
CA ARG A 375 13.48 -9.49 -2.12
C ARG A 375 13.46 -8.74 -0.80
N ARG A 376 13.43 -9.49 0.32
CA ARG A 376 13.41 -8.90 1.67
C ARG A 376 14.79 -8.97 2.29
N HIS A 377 15.59 -7.95 2.00
CA HIS A 377 16.92 -7.84 2.59
C HIS A 377 16.85 -7.65 4.10
N ARG A 378 17.65 -8.41 4.84
CA ARG A 378 17.80 -8.25 6.29
C ARG A 378 18.91 -7.26 6.61
N ILE A 379 18.59 -6.08 7.11
CA ILE A 379 19.56 -5.00 7.32
C ILE A 379 19.61 -4.63 8.80
N LEU A 380 20.81 -4.60 9.37
CA LEU A 380 21.04 -4.03 10.70
C LEU A 380 21.42 -2.55 10.56
N ALA A 381 20.59 -1.66 11.10
CA ALA A 381 20.90 -0.24 11.23
C ALA A 381 21.48 0.06 12.61
N VAL A 382 22.60 0.78 12.67
CA VAL A 382 23.33 1.11 13.91
C VAL A 382 23.49 2.63 14.03
N ASN A 383 22.98 3.19 15.12
CA ASN A 383 23.10 4.62 15.45
C ASN A 383 23.73 4.81 16.84
N PRO A 384 25.06 4.97 16.91
CA PRO A 384 25.74 5.26 18.16
C PRO A 384 25.52 6.72 18.60
N GLY A 385 25.09 6.90 19.84
CA GLY A 385 25.03 8.18 20.56
C GLY A 385 26.09 8.27 21.66
N SER A 386 26.15 9.38 22.38
CA SER A 386 27.19 9.61 23.41
C SER A 386 27.13 8.55 24.52
N THR A 387 25.94 8.29 25.07
CA THR A 387 25.72 7.36 26.19
C THR A 387 24.82 6.17 25.82
N SER A 388 24.39 6.07 24.57
CA SER A 388 23.55 4.95 24.10
C SER A 388 23.96 4.50 22.70
N THR A 389 23.54 3.31 22.30
CA THR A 389 23.58 2.84 20.92
C THR A 389 22.19 2.32 20.56
N LYS A 390 21.55 2.96 19.59
CA LYS A 390 20.27 2.47 19.06
C LYS A 390 20.53 1.57 17.87
N ILE A 391 19.92 0.40 17.87
CA ILE A 391 19.95 -0.53 16.75
C ILE A 391 18.54 -0.90 16.29
N ALA A 392 18.42 -1.28 15.02
CA ALA A 392 17.20 -1.84 14.48
C ALA A 392 17.53 -2.88 13.41
N VAL A 393 16.85 -4.02 13.42
CA VAL A 393 16.92 -5.00 12.34
C VAL A 393 15.67 -4.88 11.49
N PHE A 394 15.87 -4.66 10.20
CA PHE A 394 14.83 -4.60 9.19
C PHE A 394 14.85 -5.86 8.34
N GLU A 395 13.69 -6.26 7.83
CA GLU A 395 13.55 -7.28 6.80
C GLU A 395 12.66 -6.72 5.68
N GLY A 396 13.30 -6.24 4.61
CA GLY A 396 12.64 -5.37 3.63
C GLY A 396 12.17 -4.06 4.29
N ASP A 397 10.87 -3.80 4.20
CA ASP A 397 10.18 -2.64 4.78
C ASP A 397 9.66 -2.88 6.21
N GLN A 398 9.83 -4.09 6.76
CA GLN A 398 9.37 -4.43 8.10
C GLN A 398 10.47 -4.28 9.15
N VAL A 399 10.12 -3.66 10.28
CA VAL A 399 10.96 -3.63 11.48
C VAL A 399 10.78 -4.95 12.22
N ARG A 400 11.86 -5.73 12.39
CA ARG A 400 11.86 -6.94 13.22
C ARG A 400 11.95 -6.58 14.70
N PHE A 401 12.89 -5.70 15.04
CA PHE A 401 12.97 -5.08 16.37
C PHE A 401 13.75 -3.77 16.32
N VAL A 402 13.55 -2.95 17.35
CA VAL A 402 14.35 -1.76 17.64
C VAL A 402 14.75 -1.84 19.09
N GLU A 403 16.03 -1.63 19.37
CA GLU A 403 16.54 -1.62 20.73
C GLU A 403 17.43 -0.41 20.99
N GLU A 404 17.26 0.20 22.15
CA GLU A 404 18.11 1.28 22.61
C GLU A 404 18.98 0.79 23.77
N ILE A 405 20.24 0.54 23.47
CA ILE A 405 21.24 0.02 24.40
C ILE A 405 21.81 1.20 25.17
N GLN A 406 21.59 1.27 26.48
CA GLN A 406 22.21 2.28 27.34
C GLN A 406 23.58 1.81 27.81
N HIS A 407 24.58 2.71 27.75
CA HIS A 407 25.92 2.47 28.29
C HIS A 407 26.04 3.19 29.62
N SER A 408 26.18 2.42 30.70
CA SER A 408 26.32 2.95 32.04
C SER A 408 27.62 3.74 32.21
N ALA A 409 27.64 4.65 33.19
CA ALA A 409 28.87 5.38 33.54
C ALA A 409 30.03 4.43 33.88
N ALA A 410 29.73 3.29 34.51
CA ALA A 410 30.74 2.27 34.85
C ALA A 410 31.35 1.61 33.62
N GLU A 411 30.55 1.33 32.58
CA GLU A 411 31.02 0.76 31.31
C GLU A 411 31.84 1.77 30.49
N LEU A 412 31.53 3.06 30.62
CA LEU A 412 32.22 4.13 29.90
C LEU A 412 33.48 4.64 30.61
N LEU A 413 33.59 4.45 31.93
CA LEU A 413 34.72 4.90 32.76
C LEU A 413 36.11 4.50 32.20
N PRO A 414 36.34 3.28 31.66
CA PRO A 414 37.64 2.90 31.08
C PRO A 414 38.05 3.72 29.84
N TYR A 415 37.12 4.47 29.26
CA TYR A 415 37.30 5.27 28.05
C TYR A 415 37.32 6.78 28.34
N GLU A 416 37.17 7.20 29.60
CA GLU A 416 37.25 8.59 29.99
C GLU A 416 38.63 9.18 29.61
N GLY A 417 38.64 10.36 29.00
CA GLY A 417 39.85 11.01 28.49
C GLY A 417 40.47 10.36 27.25
N LYS A 418 39.91 9.25 26.74
CA LYS A 418 40.34 8.61 25.49
C LYS A 418 39.49 9.09 24.31
N ARG A 419 39.99 8.81 23.10
CA ARG A 419 39.24 9.05 21.87
C ARG A 419 38.01 8.17 21.82
N ILE A 420 36.93 8.69 21.24
CA ILE A 420 35.64 7.99 21.18
C ILE A 420 35.74 6.62 20.50
N VAL A 421 36.63 6.52 19.50
CA VAL A 421 36.85 5.29 18.71
C VAL A 421 37.25 4.10 19.59
N GLU A 422 37.93 4.31 20.71
CA GLU A 422 38.31 3.22 21.62
C GLU A 422 37.10 2.43 22.15
N GLN A 423 35.89 3.03 22.12
CA GLN A 423 34.66 2.37 22.56
C GLN A 423 34.07 1.38 21.53
N TYR A 424 34.52 1.37 20.26
CA TYR A 424 33.77 0.65 19.20
C TYR A 424 33.71 -0.86 19.46
N HIS A 425 34.77 -1.47 20.00
CA HIS A 425 34.81 -2.91 20.29
C HIS A 425 33.78 -3.28 21.36
N MET A 426 33.76 -2.56 22.49
CA MET A 426 32.77 -2.78 23.55
C MET A 426 31.35 -2.66 23.00
N ARG A 427 31.07 -1.61 22.22
CA ARG A 427 29.73 -1.40 21.64
C ARG A 427 29.34 -2.50 20.66
N LYS A 428 30.29 -2.97 19.84
CA LYS A 428 30.08 -4.11 18.93
C LYS A 428 29.68 -5.36 19.70
N ASP A 429 30.38 -5.67 20.79
CA ASP A 429 30.11 -6.87 21.58
C ASP A 429 28.72 -6.81 22.23
N VAL A 430 28.26 -5.64 22.68
CA VAL A 430 26.88 -5.48 23.17
C VAL A 430 25.86 -5.72 22.06
N ILE A 431 26.10 -5.19 20.85
CA ILE A 431 25.21 -5.41 19.69
C ILE A 431 25.13 -6.91 19.35
N LEU A 432 26.25 -7.62 19.37
CA LEU A 432 26.27 -9.07 19.11
C LEU A 432 25.44 -9.85 20.14
N ARG A 433 25.49 -9.47 21.42
CA ARG A 433 24.64 -10.07 22.46
C ARG A 433 23.16 -9.85 22.16
N VAL A 434 22.77 -8.60 21.89
CA VAL A 434 21.36 -8.26 21.59
C VAL A 434 20.84 -8.98 20.35
N LEU A 435 21.66 -9.10 19.31
CA LEU A 435 21.33 -9.90 18.12
C LEU A 435 21.10 -11.37 18.49
N GLY A 436 21.99 -11.94 19.32
CA GLY A 436 21.87 -13.30 19.84
C GLY A 436 20.61 -13.53 20.68
N ASP A 437 20.26 -12.58 21.55
CA ASP A 437 19.04 -12.62 22.37
C ASP A 437 17.76 -12.62 21.51
N HIS A 438 17.82 -12.00 20.33
CA HIS A 438 16.75 -12.04 19.32
C HIS A 438 16.87 -13.20 18.32
N GLY A 439 17.83 -14.12 18.51
CA GLY A 439 18.04 -15.28 17.65
C GLY A 439 18.55 -14.96 16.24
N ILE A 440 19.20 -13.81 16.06
CA ILE A 440 19.75 -13.38 14.77
C ILE A 440 21.27 -13.50 14.81
N ALA A 441 21.84 -14.32 13.93
CA ALA A 441 23.27 -14.33 13.70
C ALA A 441 23.68 -13.24 12.71
N VAL A 442 24.92 -12.77 12.81
CA VAL A 442 25.53 -11.91 11.77
C VAL A 442 25.49 -12.58 10.38
N GLY A 443 25.56 -13.92 10.37
CA GLY A 443 25.38 -14.77 9.20
C GLY A 443 24.02 -14.62 8.49
N ASP A 444 23.00 -14.08 9.18
CA ASP A 444 21.66 -13.91 8.61
C ASP A 444 21.42 -12.52 8.02
N LEU A 445 22.29 -11.54 8.29
CA LEU A 445 22.14 -10.18 7.78
C LEU A 445 22.56 -10.11 6.30
N ASP A 446 21.88 -9.37 5.43
CA ASP A 446 22.39 -9.07 4.08
C ASP A 446 23.35 -7.89 4.10
N ALA A 447 23.19 -6.95 5.04
CA ALA A 447 24.04 -5.76 5.17
C ALA A 447 24.00 -5.16 6.58
N VAL A 448 25.00 -4.33 6.91
CA VAL A 448 24.99 -3.48 8.11
C VAL A 448 25.18 -2.02 7.72
N ALA A 449 24.31 -1.14 8.19
CA ALA A 449 24.35 0.30 7.93
C ALA A 449 24.57 1.08 9.22
N GLY A 450 25.66 1.82 9.33
CA GLY A 450 25.94 2.74 10.42
C GLY A 450 25.49 4.17 10.12
N ARG A 451 25.22 4.96 11.15
CA ARG A 451 25.18 6.42 11.01
C ARG A 451 26.55 6.94 10.56
N GLY A 452 26.57 7.84 9.59
CA GLY A 452 27.82 8.45 9.11
C GLY A 452 28.47 9.40 10.13
N GLY A 453 29.77 9.22 10.33
CA GLY A 453 30.62 10.01 11.23
C GLY A 453 31.03 11.38 10.69
N LEU A 454 31.92 12.06 11.43
CA LEU A 454 32.67 13.24 10.98
C LEU A 454 33.79 12.80 10.02
N VAL A 455 33.39 12.33 8.84
CA VAL A 455 34.32 11.99 7.74
C VAL A 455 34.77 13.27 7.01
N ARG A 456 35.54 13.12 5.92
CA ARG A 456 35.80 14.25 5.02
C ARG A 456 34.48 14.75 4.42
N PRO A 457 34.34 16.04 4.06
CA PRO A 457 33.13 16.56 3.41
C PRO A 457 32.77 15.73 2.18
N ILE A 458 31.52 15.26 2.09
CA ILE A 458 31.01 14.46 0.98
C ILE A 458 29.56 14.83 0.66
N PRO A 459 29.06 14.51 -0.55
CA PRO A 459 27.63 14.63 -0.86
C PRO A 459 26.74 13.75 0.03
N HIS A 460 25.43 13.94 -0.06
CA HIS A 460 24.50 13.03 0.59
C HIS A 460 24.45 11.68 -0.13
N GLY A 461 24.15 10.60 0.61
CA GLY A 461 24.08 9.27 0.04
C GLY A 461 24.38 8.14 1.02
N THR A 462 24.33 6.94 0.46
CA THR A 462 24.74 5.70 1.12
C THR A 462 26.10 5.29 0.57
N TYR A 463 27.09 5.15 1.44
CA TYR A 463 28.48 4.91 1.04
C TYR A 463 28.99 3.60 1.66
N GLY A 464 29.64 2.77 0.84
CA GLY A 464 30.36 1.59 1.35
C GLY A 464 31.54 2.00 2.24
N VAL A 465 31.71 1.32 3.38
CA VAL A 465 32.83 1.57 4.29
C VAL A 465 34.11 0.95 3.74
N ASN A 466 34.93 1.75 3.06
CA ASN A 466 36.21 1.32 2.49
C ASN A 466 37.39 1.50 3.48
N ASP A 467 38.58 1.05 3.08
CA ASP A 467 39.82 1.08 3.89
C ASP A 467 40.20 2.50 4.29
N ARG A 468 40.16 3.42 3.33
CA ARG A 468 40.50 4.82 3.59
C ARG A 468 39.57 5.48 4.61
N MET A 469 38.26 5.23 4.54
CA MET A 469 37.29 5.76 5.51
C MET A 469 37.54 5.17 6.90
N TYR A 470 37.79 3.87 6.97
CA TYR A 470 38.09 3.17 8.21
C TYR A 470 39.35 3.71 8.89
N GLU A 471 40.43 3.88 8.12
CA GLU A 471 41.70 4.47 8.57
C GLU A 471 41.55 5.94 8.98
N ASP A 472 40.84 6.76 8.22
CA ASP A 472 40.60 8.18 8.56
C ASP A 472 39.86 8.32 9.91
N LEU A 473 38.87 7.45 10.17
CA LEU A 473 38.11 7.46 11.42
C LEU A 473 38.95 6.99 12.60
N LEU A 474 39.71 5.91 12.44
CA LEU A 474 40.66 5.45 13.47
C LEU A 474 41.77 6.48 13.72
N GLY A 475 42.29 7.10 12.67
CA GLY A 475 43.37 8.09 12.73
C GLY A 475 42.94 9.44 13.30
N GLY A 476 41.64 9.74 13.36
CA GLY A 476 41.13 11.00 13.90
C GLY A 476 41.28 12.18 12.95
N THR A 477 41.14 11.94 11.64
CA THR A 477 41.18 13.01 10.62
C THR A 477 40.06 14.05 10.83
N GLY A 478 38.96 13.67 11.49
CA GLY A 478 37.86 14.55 11.90
C GLY A 478 37.75 14.72 13.43
N ALA A 479 36.77 15.50 13.89
CA ALA A 479 36.51 15.64 15.33
C ALA A 479 35.98 14.33 15.93
N ASP A 480 36.27 14.10 17.22
CA ASP A 480 35.78 12.93 17.94
C ASP A 480 34.29 13.10 18.28
N HIS A 481 33.47 12.23 17.70
CA HIS A 481 32.02 12.19 17.94
C HIS A 481 31.51 10.75 17.89
N ALA A 482 30.45 10.45 18.65
CA ALA A 482 29.89 9.10 18.74
C ALA A 482 29.49 8.49 17.39
N SER A 483 29.04 9.31 16.43
CA SER A 483 28.70 8.85 15.08
C SER A 483 29.88 8.25 14.31
N ASN A 484 31.14 8.54 14.68
CA ASN A 484 32.32 7.92 14.07
C ASN A 484 32.35 6.40 14.26
N LEU A 485 31.71 5.90 15.34
CA LEU A 485 31.65 4.48 15.64
C LEU A 485 30.77 3.70 14.65
N GLY A 486 29.85 4.37 13.94
CA GLY A 486 28.88 3.71 13.06
C GLY A 486 29.56 2.93 11.94
N ALA A 487 30.50 3.56 11.24
CA ALA A 487 31.25 2.92 10.16
C ALA A 487 32.16 1.78 10.66
N LEU A 488 32.84 2.01 11.79
CA LEU A 488 33.75 1.04 12.40
C LEU A 488 32.99 -0.22 12.83
N ILE A 489 31.88 -0.05 13.56
CA ILE A 489 31.02 -1.15 14.00
C ILE A 489 30.44 -1.89 12.80
N ALA A 490 29.89 -1.18 11.80
CA ALA A 490 29.29 -1.81 10.62
C ALA A 490 30.29 -2.70 9.88
N ARG A 491 31.51 -2.20 9.66
CA ARG A 491 32.58 -2.93 8.97
C ARG A 491 33.09 -4.12 9.79
N GLU A 492 33.25 -3.95 11.09
CA GLU A 492 33.70 -5.03 11.98
C GLU A 492 32.67 -6.14 12.14
N LEU A 493 31.37 -5.80 12.12
CA LEU A 493 30.30 -6.79 12.18
C LEU A 493 30.26 -7.65 10.91
N VAL A 494 30.38 -7.05 9.71
CA VAL A 494 30.45 -7.86 8.48
C VAL A 494 31.78 -8.63 8.38
N GLY A 495 32.87 -8.09 8.95
CA GLY A 495 34.15 -8.78 9.06
C GLY A 495 34.61 -9.40 7.74
N LYS A 496 34.81 -10.72 7.74
CA LYS A 496 35.22 -11.49 6.54
C LYS A 496 34.04 -12.16 5.81
N SER A 497 32.80 -11.86 6.14
CA SER A 497 31.63 -12.51 5.55
C SER A 497 31.37 -12.12 4.09
N GLY A 498 32.11 -11.14 3.55
CA GLY A 498 31.90 -10.59 2.20
C GLY A 498 30.63 -9.74 2.06
N LYS A 499 29.92 -9.48 3.16
CA LYS A 499 28.69 -8.69 3.16
C LYS A 499 29.01 -7.19 3.20
N PRO A 500 28.20 -6.34 2.56
CA PRO A 500 28.47 -4.92 2.53
C PRO A 500 28.18 -4.23 3.87
N ALA A 501 29.08 -3.31 4.23
CA ALA A 501 28.89 -2.35 5.31
C ALA A 501 28.74 -0.95 4.72
N PHE A 502 27.77 -0.19 5.21
CA PHE A 502 27.46 1.15 4.72
C PHE A 502 27.49 2.19 5.84
N ILE A 503 27.71 3.45 5.45
CA ILE A 503 27.19 4.60 6.19
C ILE A 503 26.11 5.30 5.37
N VAL A 504 25.18 5.97 6.06
CA VAL A 504 24.15 6.79 5.42
C VAL A 504 24.28 8.23 5.92
N ASP A 505 24.25 9.18 4.97
CA ASP A 505 24.14 10.62 5.19
C ASP A 505 24.92 11.13 6.43
N PRO A 506 26.26 11.20 6.36
CA PRO A 506 27.07 11.62 7.51
C PRO A 506 26.73 13.03 7.97
N VAL A 507 27.15 13.38 9.19
CA VAL A 507 26.92 14.73 9.75
C VAL A 507 27.60 15.87 8.96
N VAL A 508 28.48 15.52 8.02
CA VAL A 508 29.29 16.43 7.17
C VAL A 508 28.86 16.39 5.70
N VAL A 509 27.56 16.18 5.42
CA VAL A 509 27.04 16.34 4.06
C VAL A 509 27.27 17.78 3.59
N ASP A 510 28.18 17.95 2.63
CA ASP A 510 28.63 19.25 2.13
C ASP A 510 28.44 19.33 0.61
N GLU A 511 27.28 19.85 0.23
CA GLU A 511 26.90 20.09 -1.17
C GLU A 511 26.69 21.58 -1.45
N VAL A 512 26.93 22.43 -0.46
CA VAL A 512 26.63 23.86 -0.55
C VAL A 512 27.60 24.54 -1.53
N PRO A 513 27.13 25.52 -2.31
CA PRO A 513 28.00 26.30 -3.19
C PRO A 513 29.11 27.01 -2.41
N GLU A 514 30.31 27.14 -3.00
CA GLU A 514 31.48 27.76 -2.36
C GLU A 514 31.20 29.16 -1.77
N ARG A 515 30.34 29.95 -2.43
CA ARG A 515 29.92 31.27 -1.92
C ARG A 515 29.31 31.24 -0.53
N VAL A 516 28.66 30.14 -0.15
CA VAL A 516 28.00 29.94 1.16
C VAL A 516 29.03 29.72 2.27
N LYS A 517 30.27 29.35 1.90
CA LYS A 517 31.36 29.09 2.84
C LYS A 517 32.18 30.34 3.17
N ILE A 518 31.92 31.46 2.50
CA ILE A 518 32.65 32.73 2.66
C ILE A 518 32.08 33.48 3.86
N THR A 519 32.91 33.76 4.86
CA THR A 519 32.52 34.45 6.11
C THR A 519 32.85 35.95 6.12
N GLY A 520 33.53 36.45 5.08
CA GLY A 520 34.12 37.79 5.06
C GLY A 520 35.53 37.88 5.66
N MET A 521 35.99 36.86 6.40
CA MET A 521 37.37 36.75 6.89
C MET A 521 38.14 35.66 6.14
N LYS A 522 39.25 36.01 5.48
CA LYS A 522 40.04 35.08 4.64
C LYS A 522 40.46 33.79 5.38
N ALA A 523 40.75 33.90 6.67
CA ALA A 523 41.19 32.77 7.50
C ALA A 523 40.04 31.88 8.00
N ILE A 524 38.78 32.33 7.91
CA ILE A 524 37.63 31.63 8.47
C ILE A 524 36.69 31.22 7.33
N ARG A 525 36.45 29.92 7.21
CA ARG A 525 35.48 29.36 6.27
C ARG A 525 34.38 28.68 7.06
N ARG A 526 33.13 28.85 6.65
CA ARG A 526 32.00 28.15 7.26
C ARG A 526 32.10 26.66 6.92
N LYS A 527 32.03 25.80 7.92
CA LYS A 527 31.94 24.34 7.76
C LYS A 527 30.49 23.92 7.69
N VAL A 528 30.20 22.90 6.90
CA VAL A 528 28.85 22.33 6.80
C VAL A 528 28.77 21.13 7.72
N ILE A 529 28.19 21.33 8.91
CA ILE A 529 27.93 20.26 9.87
C ILE A 529 26.49 20.38 10.33
N SER A 530 25.67 19.38 10.01
CA SER A 530 24.23 19.45 10.25
C SER A 530 23.62 18.11 10.64
N HIS A 531 22.32 18.10 10.95
CA HIS A 531 21.55 16.88 11.13
C HIS A 531 21.13 16.29 9.77
N ALA A 532 22.11 16.08 8.89
CA ALA A 532 21.88 15.80 7.48
C ALA A 532 20.99 14.58 7.25
N LEU A 533 21.29 13.48 7.93
CA LEU A 533 20.50 12.25 7.89
C LEU A 533 19.01 12.50 8.15
N ASN A 534 18.67 13.28 9.19
CA ASN A 534 17.27 13.52 9.54
C ASN A 534 16.60 14.46 8.52
N GLN A 535 17.27 15.54 8.13
CA GLN A 535 16.69 16.47 7.15
C GLN A 535 16.45 15.79 5.79
N ILE A 536 17.41 15.01 5.29
CA ILE A 536 17.27 14.28 4.03
C ILE A 536 16.24 13.15 4.15
N SER A 537 16.22 12.41 5.26
CA SER A 537 15.19 11.39 5.51
C SER A 537 13.79 11.99 5.52
N THR A 538 13.60 13.16 6.16
CA THR A 538 12.34 13.90 6.16
C THR A 538 11.95 14.37 4.75
N ALA A 539 12.92 14.87 3.98
CA ALA A 539 12.70 15.28 2.59
C ALA A 539 12.32 14.10 1.68
N ARG A 540 12.94 12.92 1.87
CA ARG A 540 12.58 11.69 1.15
C ARG A 540 11.19 11.21 1.52
N ARG A 541 10.83 11.21 2.81
CA ARG A 541 9.48 10.86 3.27
C ARG A 541 8.42 11.77 2.65
N TYR A 542 8.68 13.08 2.65
CA TYR A 542 7.79 14.04 1.98
C TYR A 542 7.68 13.76 0.48
N ALA A 543 8.77 13.38 -0.19
CA ALA A 543 8.74 13.01 -1.61
C ALA A 543 7.89 11.76 -1.87
N GLU A 544 8.04 10.71 -1.05
CA GLU A 544 7.25 9.48 -1.12
C GLU A 544 5.76 9.75 -0.88
N GLU A 545 5.41 10.63 0.07
CA GLU A 545 4.05 11.08 0.33
C GLU A 545 3.41 11.81 -0.88
N HIS A 546 4.24 12.32 -1.79
CA HIS A 546 3.82 13.01 -3.03
C HIS A 546 4.15 12.19 -4.29
N GLU A 547 4.56 10.93 -4.15
CA GLU A 547 4.90 10.01 -5.25
C GLU A 547 5.92 10.60 -6.22
N THR A 548 6.94 11.24 -5.66
CA THR A 548 8.04 11.84 -6.41
C THR A 548 9.37 11.55 -5.71
N PHE A 549 10.46 12.07 -6.25
CA PHE A 549 11.79 11.92 -5.65
C PHE A 549 12.30 13.23 -5.09
N TYR A 550 13.10 13.14 -4.02
CA TYR A 550 13.80 14.28 -3.42
C TYR A 550 14.57 15.14 -4.45
N ARG A 551 15.13 14.52 -5.51
CA ARG A 551 15.82 15.22 -6.60
C ARG A 551 14.96 16.22 -7.40
N TYR A 552 13.64 16.12 -7.31
CA TYR A 552 12.71 17.03 -8.00
C TYR A 552 12.14 18.13 -7.10
N LEU A 553 12.46 18.10 -5.81
CA LEU A 553 11.86 18.99 -4.82
C LEU A 553 12.78 20.14 -4.42
N ASN A 554 12.15 21.25 -4.05
CA ASN A 554 12.78 22.35 -3.33
C ASN A 554 12.08 22.47 -1.98
N LEU A 555 12.84 22.37 -0.89
CA LEU A 555 12.31 22.25 0.47
C LEU A 555 13.12 23.10 1.44
N ILE A 556 12.46 23.56 2.51
CA ILE A 556 13.13 24.03 3.72
C ILE A 556 12.87 22.98 4.79
N VAL A 557 13.92 22.41 5.36
CA VAL A 557 13.80 21.33 6.34
C VAL A 557 14.43 21.76 7.66
N CYS A 558 13.62 21.76 8.71
CA CYS A 558 14.05 22.08 10.07
C CYS A 558 14.17 20.80 10.90
N HIS A 559 15.39 20.51 11.37
CA HIS A 559 15.60 19.54 12.44
C HIS A 559 15.53 20.27 13.78
N MET A 560 14.65 19.81 14.66
CA MET A 560 14.49 20.33 16.02
C MET A 560 14.82 19.22 17.03
N GLY A 561 15.83 19.46 17.88
CA GLY A 561 16.31 18.53 18.88
C GLY A 561 17.26 19.20 19.88
N GLY A 562 18.23 18.45 20.41
CA GLY A 562 19.25 19.01 21.30
C GLY A 562 20.05 20.16 20.66
N GLY A 563 20.29 20.05 19.34
CA GLY A 563 20.66 21.16 18.48
C GLY A 563 19.63 21.36 17.37
N ILE A 564 19.59 22.54 16.78
CA ILE A 564 18.66 22.87 15.69
C ILE A 564 19.46 23.15 14.41
N THR A 565 19.05 22.55 13.30
CA THR A 565 19.57 22.89 11.98
C THR A 565 18.45 23.10 10.98
N ILE A 566 18.56 24.14 10.17
CA ILE A 566 17.59 24.53 9.14
C ILE A 566 18.34 24.51 7.81
N GLY A 567 17.97 23.57 6.95
CA GLY A 567 18.53 23.41 5.61
C GLY A 567 17.59 23.97 4.55
N ALA A 568 18.14 24.71 3.60
CA ALA A 568 17.52 24.97 2.32
C ALA A 568 18.01 23.92 1.31
N HIS A 569 17.06 23.21 0.71
CA HIS A 569 17.30 22.13 -0.23
C HIS A 569 16.74 22.51 -1.59
N ALA A 570 17.52 22.32 -2.65
CA ALA A 570 17.05 22.51 -4.02
C ALA A 570 17.46 21.33 -4.88
N ARG A 571 16.48 20.74 -5.58
CA ARG A 571 16.65 19.60 -6.49
C ARG A 571 17.48 18.48 -5.90
N GLY A 572 17.14 18.09 -4.67
CA GLY A 572 17.81 17.01 -3.96
C GLY A 572 19.18 17.35 -3.37
N LYS A 573 19.56 18.62 -3.25
CA LYS A 573 20.87 19.02 -2.69
C LYS A 573 20.74 20.11 -1.65
N TYR A 574 21.67 20.12 -0.70
CA TYR A 574 21.86 21.30 0.15
C TYR A 574 22.33 22.50 -0.66
N ILE A 575 21.64 23.62 -0.49
CA ILE A 575 22.11 24.92 -1.01
C ILE A 575 22.52 25.87 0.10
N ASP A 576 22.01 25.69 1.31
CA ASP A 576 22.44 26.40 2.53
C ASP A 576 22.00 25.63 3.78
N VAL A 577 22.78 25.67 4.85
CA VAL A 577 22.43 25.09 6.16
C VAL A 577 23.37 25.64 7.24
N ASN A 578 22.83 25.97 8.41
CA ASN A 578 23.64 26.42 9.55
C ASN A 578 24.55 25.31 10.09
N ASN A 579 25.75 25.68 10.54
CA ASN A 579 26.64 24.81 11.28
C ASN A 579 26.08 24.57 12.68
N GLY A 580 25.30 23.48 12.79
CA GLY A 580 24.71 23.10 14.05
C GLY A 580 25.77 22.91 15.12
N LEU A 581 26.88 22.22 14.84
CA LEU A 581 27.84 21.78 15.85
C LEU A 581 28.54 22.96 16.55
N ASP A 582 28.97 23.96 15.79
CA ASP A 582 29.73 25.10 16.32
C ASP A 582 28.82 26.22 16.88
N GLY A 583 27.50 25.99 16.95
CA GLY A 583 26.54 26.90 17.58
C GLY A 583 25.89 27.91 16.64
N GLU A 584 26.12 27.82 15.32
CA GLU A 584 25.50 28.70 14.34
C GLU A 584 23.98 28.48 14.28
N GLY A 585 23.21 29.55 14.14
CA GLY A 585 21.77 29.49 13.86
C GLY A 585 20.90 29.67 15.11
N PRO A 586 19.70 29.08 15.17
CA PRO A 586 18.74 29.37 16.23
C PRO A 586 19.14 28.79 17.59
N PHE A 587 18.68 29.44 18.66
CA PHE A 587 18.80 28.94 20.03
C PHE A 587 18.23 27.53 20.16
N SER A 588 18.94 26.64 20.85
CA SER A 588 18.56 25.24 21.06
C SER A 588 18.88 24.79 22.49
N PRO A 589 18.33 23.66 22.98
CA PRO A 589 18.57 23.19 24.35
C PRO A 589 20.05 23.07 24.75
N GLN A 590 20.95 22.81 23.78
CA GLN A 590 22.39 22.63 24.05
C GLN A 590 23.27 23.76 23.48
N ARG A 591 22.71 24.76 22.77
CA ARG A 591 23.51 25.78 22.05
C ARG A 591 22.84 27.14 22.11
N SER A 592 23.61 28.19 22.39
CA SER A 592 23.13 29.57 22.54
C SER A 592 22.56 30.19 21.27
N GLY A 593 22.85 29.61 20.09
CA GLY A 593 22.58 30.23 18.79
C GLY A 593 23.53 31.40 18.50
N GLY A 594 23.49 31.89 17.26
CA GLY A 594 24.36 32.97 16.76
C GLY A 594 24.57 32.91 15.26
#